data_AF-B6W9J6-F1
#
_entry.id   AF-B6W9J6-F1
#
_cell.length_a   1.000
_cell.length_b   1.000
_cell.length_c   1.000
_cell.angle_alpha   90.00
_cell.angle_beta   90.00
_cell.angle_gamma   90.00
#
_symmetry.space_group_name_H-M   'P 1'
#
loop_
_entity.id
_entity.type
_entity.pdbx_description
1 polymer ?
#
loop_
_entity_poly.entity_id
_entity_poly.type
_entity_poly.pdbx_seq_one_letter_code
_entity_poly.pdbx_strand_id
1 'polypeptide(L)'
;MLVDYIKKYKNIEVITYDLGIAYSLSDFENIKTYLLGGYVDRKTRTLSSIDGLENLSRLHADICFMGTDAYDEKFVYSTSEKKGKNKKKND
;
A
#
# COMPACT_ATOMS: atom_id res chain seq x y z
N MET A 1 -11.16 7.46 -8.07
CA MET A 1 -10.07 7.01 -7.16
C MET A 1 -9.41 5.75 -7.70
N LEU A 2 -8.23 5.34 -7.20
CA LEU A 2 -7.52 4.11 -7.64
C LEU A 2 -8.45 2.87 -7.68
N VAL A 3 -9.33 2.75 -6.68
CA VAL A 3 -10.37 1.70 -6.58
C VAL A 3 -11.25 1.62 -7.84
N ASP A 4 -11.63 2.74 -8.44
CA ASP A 4 -12.51 2.76 -9.63
C ASP A 4 -11.86 2.16 -10.88
N TYR A 5 -10.53 2.15 -10.91
CA TYR A 5 -9.76 1.53 -11.99
C TYR A 5 -9.48 0.06 -11.68
N ILE A 6 -9.06 -0.23 -10.44
CA ILE A 6 -8.73 -1.59 -9.99
C ILE A 6 -9.94 -2.53 -10.14
N LYS A 7 -11.16 -2.08 -9.79
CA LYS A 7 -12.38 -2.91 -9.83
C LYS A 7 -12.74 -3.49 -11.21
N LYS A 8 -12.16 -2.96 -12.29
CA LYS A 8 -12.40 -3.41 -13.67
C LYS A 8 -11.62 -4.67 -14.02
N TYR A 9 -10.58 -4.99 -13.26
CA TYR A 9 -9.74 -6.16 -13.48
C TYR A 9 -10.26 -7.38 -12.71
N LYS A 10 -9.93 -8.58 -13.18
CA LYS A 10 -10.31 -9.85 -12.56
C LYS A 10 -9.05 -10.62 -12.16
N ASN A 11 -9.18 -11.49 -11.16
CA ASN A 11 -8.09 -12.36 -10.68
C ASN A 11 -6.87 -11.58 -10.21
N ILE A 12 -7.10 -10.49 -9.46
CA ILE A 12 -6.04 -9.70 -8.86
C ILE A 12 -6.09 -9.79 -7.34
N GLU A 13 -4.91 -9.76 -6.73
CA GLU A 13 -4.73 -9.60 -5.30
C GLU A 13 -4.16 -8.22 -5.01
N VAL A 14 -4.82 -7.48 -4.11
CA VAL A 14 -4.40 -6.13 -3.72
C VAL A 14 -3.90 -6.18 -2.29
N ILE A 15 -2.62 -5.84 -2.12
CA ILE A 15 -1.98 -5.65 -0.83
C ILE A 15 -1.95 -4.16 -0.53
N THR A 16 -2.51 -3.74 0.60
CA THR A 16 -2.51 -2.32 0.99
C THR A 16 -2.43 -2.13 2.49
N TYR A 17 -1.88 -0.99 2.92
CA TYR A 17 -1.95 -0.51 4.29
C TYR A 17 -3.00 0.59 4.46
N ASP A 18 -3.71 0.99 3.40
CA ASP A 18 -4.77 1.99 3.45
C ASP A 18 -6.11 1.33 3.79
N LEU A 19 -6.69 1.70 4.93
CA LEU A 19 -7.93 1.11 5.42
C LEU A 19 -9.10 1.42 4.49
N GLY A 20 -9.16 2.62 3.91
CA GLY A 20 -10.24 3.02 3.02
C GLY A 20 -10.22 2.25 1.71
N ILE A 21 -9.03 2.09 1.11
CA ILE A 21 -8.86 1.29 -0.11
C ILE A 21 -9.22 -0.18 0.17
N ALA A 22 -8.73 -0.75 1.27
CA ALA A 22 -9.03 -2.13 1.62
C ALA A 22 -10.53 -2.36 1.83
N TYR A 23 -11.17 -1.45 2.58
CA TYR A 23 -12.61 -1.50 2.81
C TYR A 23 -13.40 -1.43 1.50
N SER A 24 -13.12 -0.45 0.64
CA SER A 24 -13.84 -0.33 -0.64
C SER A 24 -13.59 -1.49 -1.59
N LEU A 25 -12.40 -2.07 -1.61
CA LEU A 25 -12.11 -3.23 -2.47
C LEU A 25 -12.72 -4.54 -1.93
N SER A 26 -13.00 -4.61 -0.63
CA SER A 26 -13.60 -5.80 -0.01
C SER A 26 -15.05 -6.08 -0.44
N ASP A 27 -15.72 -5.07 -1.02
CA ASP A 27 -17.07 -5.21 -1.59
C ASP A 27 -17.08 -5.95 -2.93
N PHE A 28 -15.92 -6.24 -3.54
CA PHE A 28 -15.80 -6.88 -4.84
C PHE A 28 -15.30 -8.32 -4.72
N GLU A 29 -16.17 -9.30 -4.96
CA GLU A 29 -15.85 -10.74 -4.85
C GLU A 29 -14.71 -11.19 -5.77
N ASN A 30 -14.46 -10.49 -6.88
CA ASN A 30 -13.40 -10.80 -7.84
C ASN A 30 -12.02 -10.24 -7.47
N ILE A 31 -11.88 -9.58 -6.31
CA ILE A 31 -10.64 -8.97 -5.85
C ILE A 31 -10.29 -9.52 -4.47
N LYS A 32 -9.19 -10.27 -4.40
CA LYS A 32 -8.65 -10.68 -3.10
C LYS A 32 -7.93 -9.47 -2.49
N THR A 33 -8.39 -9.03 -1.31
CA THR A 33 -7.82 -7.85 -0.66
C THR A 33 -7.11 -8.26 0.62
N TYR A 34 -5.82 -7.93 0.72
CA TYR A 34 -4.99 -8.16 1.91
C TYR A 34 -4.60 -6.83 2.55
N LEU A 35 -5.15 -6.57 3.73
CA LEU A 35 -4.83 -5.39 4.53
C LEU A 35 -3.67 -5.69 5.45
N LEU A 36 -2.57 -4.95 5.30
CA LEU A 36 -1.45 -4.98 6.23
C LEU A 36 -1.91 -4.42 7.58
N GLY A 37 -2.03 -5.31 8.57
CA GLY A 37 -2.51 -4.99 9.91
C GLY A 37 -1.60 -4.03 10.70
N GLY A 38 -2.05 -3.65 11.90
CA GLY A 38 -1.31 -2.77 12.81
C GLY A 38 -2.19 -1.67 13.43
N TYR A 39 -1.54 -0.62 13.93
CA TYR A 39 -2.24 0.54 14.48
C TYR A 39 -2.78 1.43 13.37
N VAL A 40 -4.04 1.84 13.48
CA VAL A 40 -4.67 2.78 12.55
C VAL A 40 -4.26 4.21 12.90
N ASP A 41 -3.61 4.90 11.98
CA ASP A 41 -3.38 6.33 12.09
C ASP A 41 -4.71 7.08 11.95
N ARG A 42 -5.07 7.91 12.94
CA ARG A 42 -6.36 8.61 12.95
C ARG A 42 -6.50 9.66 11.86
N LYS A 43 -5.40 10.27 11.40
CA LYS A 43 -5.40 11.34 10.39
C LYS A 43 -5.44 10.77 8.99
N THR A 44 -4.58 9.78 8.70
CA THR A 44 -4.44 9.24 7.34
C THR A 44 -5.28 7.99 7.10
N ARG A 45 -5.80 7.35 8.16
CA ARG A 45 -6.49 6.04 8.09
C ARG A 45 -5.64 4.94 7.45
N THR A 46 -4.33 5.08 7.53
CA THR A 46 -3.38 4.04 7.11
C THR A 46 -2.95 3.24 8.33
N LEU A 47 -2.65 1.97 8.13
CA LEU A 47 -2.12 1.09 9.15
C LEU A 47 -0.60 1.23 9.19
N SER A 48 -0.07 1.26 10.42
CA SER A 48 1.35 1.15 10.69
C SER A 48 1.57 -0.01 11.67
N SER A 49 2.33 -1.00 11.23
CA SER A 49 2.82 -2.08 12.08
C SER A 49 4.26 -1.79 12.48
N ILE A 50 4.64 -2.15 13.71
CA ILE A 50 6.05 -2.14 14.17
C ILE A 50 6.88 -3.07 13.28
N ASP A 51 6.30 -4.21 12.90
CA ASP A 51 6.89 -5.22 12.01
C ASP A 51 6.49 -5.01 10.54
N GLY A 52 5.91 -3.86 10.22
CA GLY A 52 5.32 -3.59 8.91
C GLY A 52 6.34 -3.66 7.77
N LEU A 53 7.58 -3.26 8.03
CA LEU A 53 8.68 -3.36 7.06
C LEU A 53 9.06 -4.81 6.77
N GLU A 54 9.14 -5.62 7.82
CA GLU A 54 9.55 -7.02 7.71
C GLU A 54 8.46 -7.82 6.99
N ASN A 55 7.20 -7.59 7.35
CA ASN A 55 6.06 -8.16 6.62
C ASN A 55 6.07 -7.73 5.16
N LEU A 56 6.28 -6.45 4.87
CA LEU A 56 6.33 -5.94 3.50
C LEU A 56 7.48 -6.57 2.68
N SER A 57 8.66 -6.77 3.28
CA SER A 57 9.80 -7.41 2.61
C SER A 57 9.56 -8.87 2.21
N ARG A 58 8.59 -9.54 2.84
CA ARG A 58 8.22 -10.93 2.51
C ARG A 58 7.17 -11.00 1.39
N LEU A 59 6.57 -9.86 1.05
CA LEU A 59 5.53 -9.77 0.04
C LEU A 59 6.15 -9.38 -1.30
N HIS A 60 5.71 -10.07 -2.34
CA HIS A 60 6.14 -9.83 -3.71
C HIS A 60 4.88 -9.51 -4.52
N ALA A 61 4.85 -8.33 -5.11
CA ALA A 61 3.76 -7.87 -5.96
C ALA A 61 4.31 -7.56 -7.34
N ASP A 62 3.54 -7.87 -8.39
CA ASP A 62 3.92 -7.61 -9.77
C ASP A 62 3.96 -6.10 -10.08
N ILE A 63 3.07 -5.33 -9.44
CA ILE A 63 2.92 -3.89 -9.66
C ILE A 63 2.77 -3.19 -8.31
N CYS A 64 3.49 -2.09 -8.12
CA CYS A 64 3.39 -1.24 -6.93
C CYS A 64 2.97 0.18 -7.30
N PHE A 65 1.92 0.69 -6.65
CA PHE A 65 1.55 2.10 -6.69
C PHE A 65 1.99 2.77 -5.39
N MET A 66 2.79 3.83 -5.50
CA MET A 66 3.35 4.50 -4.34
C MET A 66 3.15 6.01 -4.42
N GLY A 67 2.40 6.57 -3.47
CA GLY A 67 2.32 8.01 -3.30
C GLY A 67 3.60 8.54 -2.67
N THR A 68 4.18 9.61 -3.23
CA THR A 68 5.43 10.22 -2.76
C THR A 68 5.37 11.74 -2.84
N ASP A 69 6.20 12.39 -2.02
CA ASP A 69 6.34 13.85 -2.04
C ASP A 69 7.28 14.30 -3.18
N ALA A 70 8.29 13.48 -3.51
CA ALA A 70 9.21 13.70 -4.62
C ALA A 70 9.95 12.39 -4.98
N TYR A 71 10.49 12.28 -6.19
CA TYR A 71 11.33 11.14 -6.59
C TYR A 71 12.42 11.60 -7.57
N ASP A 72 13.50 10.83 -7.64
CA ASP A 72 14.52 10.95 -8.69
C ASP A 72 14.89 9.56 -9.24
N GLU A 73 15.98 9.48 -10.02
CA GLU A 73 16.43 8.23 -10.61
C GLU A 73 16.80 7.16 -9.59
N LYS A 74 17.19 7.55 -8.37
CA LYS A 74 17.73 6.66 -7.33
C LYS A 74 16.79 6.49 -6.13
N PHE A 75 15.99 7.50 -5.80
CA PHE A 75 15.28 7.57 -4.53
C PHE A 75 13.83 8.04 -4.66
N VAL A 76 13.04 7.63 -3.67
CA VAL A 76 11.67 8.10 -3.45
C VAL A 76 11.63 8.78 -2.08
N TYR A 77 11.18 10.03 -2.05
CA TYR A 77 11.24 10.89 -0.88
C TYR A 77 9.90 10.97 -0.15
N SER A 78 9.95 11.15 1.17
CA SER A 78 8.75 11.51 1.93
C SER A 78 9.10 12.39 3.12
N THR A 79 8.29 13.41 3.34
CA THR A 79 8.29 14.31 4.50
C THR A 79 8.02 13.58 5.82
N SER A 80 7.45 12.37 5.76
CA SER A 80 7.26 11.50 6.92
C SER A 80 8.31 10.40 6.92
N GLU A 81 9.18 10.37 7.94
CA GLU A 81 10.14 9.28 8.15
C GLU A 81 9.45 7.91 8.17
N LYS A 82 8.31 7.81 8.88
CA LYS A 82 7.54 6.57 8.96
C LYS A 82 7.10 6.09 7.57
N LYS A 83 6.62 6.99 6.72
CA LYS A 83 6.20 6.65 5.36
C LYS A 83 7.39 6.39 4.44
N GLY A 84 8.49 7.12 4.60
CA GLY A 84 9.71 7.00 3.79
C GLY A 84 10.37 5.64 3.91
N LYS A 85 10.32 5.00 5.09
CA LYS A 85 10.91 3.66 5.30
C LYS A 85 10.35 2.58 4.35
N ASN A 86 9.10 2.71 3.91
CA ASN A 86 8.44 1.77 3.00
C ASN A 86 8.73 2.06 1.52
N LYS A 87 9.51 3.09 1.21
CA LYS A 87 9.74 3.58 -0.15
C LYS A 87 11.20 3.39 -0.51
N LYS A 88 11.52 2.20 -1.01
CA LYS A 88 12.84 1.92 -1.60
C LYS A 88 12.66 1.44 -3.03
N LYS A 89 13.51 1.95 -3.91
CA LYS A 89 13.67 1.43 -5.25
C LYS A 89 14.61 0.22 -5.11
N ASN A 90 14.14 -0.95 -5.51
CA ASN A 90 15.03 -2.09 -5.71
C ASN A 90 15.61 -1.95 -7.12
N ASP A 91 16.93 -1.99 -7.24
CA ASP A 91 17.66 -1.99 -8.52
C ASP A 91 17.40 -3.29 -9.31
#